data_AF-A0A526VEV0-F1
#
_entry.id   AF-A0A526VEV0-F1
#
_cell.length_a   1.000
_cell.length_b   1.000
_cell.length_c   1.000
_cell.angle_alpha   90.00
_cell.angle_beta   90.00
_cell.angle_gamma   90.00
#
_symmetry.space_group_name_H-M   'P 1'
#
loop_
_entity.id
_entity.type
_entity.pdbx_description
1 polymer ?
#
loop_
_entity_poly.entity_id
_entity_poly.type
_entity_poly.pdbx_seq_one_letter_code
_entity_poly.pdbx_strand_id
1 'polypeptide(L)'
;MTWVILTGRQSDLDQVATPHKIITNRDYLAHPSLFRGQRPKVINLSNNYGYQSRGYYASLLASSRGHKVIPTVETMIDLSERKLYEHALPELELALNKCRKDLGGVFPQKVCIFFGIGPSKIWDRFAKLLFDWFRAPALEVHIKDSAEWASIRKIGFHPLARMTEDEEKSFIQCLETYTNREWRDTKGRTPARYTFATLVDPHEELPPSEISSLRYWAKIAEKMGVEIEPITKRDLAKLANYDALFIRETTSISNHTYRFARRAQQEGMPVIDDPLSMIRCTNKVYLNELMAYNKVPVPPTVMIAGTSDLELAAQTLGFPLVLKIPDSSFSRGVKKCANFEELKTLATEWLEDSDLLIAQKFIPTEYDWRVGVLGGQPLFAVHYLMAKKHWQIVNHKANGKPDQGGIKTFTLKETPAHVVETAVKAARCIGDGLYGVDLKETKDGVFVIEVNDNPNLDHGWEDSGEKDEVWVRLTQWFLERLDRPGR
;
A
#
# COMPACT_ATOMS: atom_id res chain seq x y z
N MET A 1 -9.30 -12.80 -20.72
CA MET A 1 -9.23 -13.78 -19.61
C MET A 1 -10.41 -14.74 -19.71
N THR A 2 -10.24 -16.03 -19.43
CA THR A 2 -11.33 -17.01 -19.57
C THR A 2 -11.91 -17.36 -18.21
N TRP A 3 -13.23 -17.21 -18.04
CA TRP A 3 -13.96 -17.74 -16.90
C TRP A 3 -14.30 -19.21 -17.14
N VAL A 4 -14.25 -20.00 -16.07
CA VAL A 4 -14.66 -21.40 -16.05
C VAL A 4 -15.61 -21.57 -14.87
N ILE A 5 -16.79 -22.12 -15.14
CA ILE A 5 -17.78 -22.40 -14.10
C ILE A 5 -17.72 -23.88 -13.78
N LEU A 6 -17.52 -24.20 -12.51
CA LEU A 6 -17.54 -25.57 -12.02
C LEU A 6 -18.89 -25.89 -11.40
N THR A 7 -19.53 -26.95 -11.86
CA THR A 7 -20.81 -27.42 -11.31
C THR A 7 -20.69 -28.82 -10.72
N GLY A 8 -21.62 -29.18 -9.84
CA GLY A 8 -21.71 -30.54 -9.30
C GLY A 8 -22.11 -31.54 -10.38
N ARG A 9 -23.12 -31.18 -11.18
CA ARG A 9 -23.65 -31.93 -12.32
C ARG A 9 -23.77 -31.03 -13.54
N GLN A 10 -23.77 -31.62 -14.72
CA GLN A 10 -23.88 -30.88 -15.97
C GLN A 10 -25.25 -30.21 -16.16
N SER A 11 -26.28 -30.71 -15.49
CA SER A 11 -27.64 -30.15 -15.49
C SER A 11 -27.85 -29.03 -14.47
N ASP A 12 -26.88 -28.72 -13.60
CA ASP A 12 -27.07 -27.72 -12.54
C ASP A 12 -27.11 -26.28 -13.09
N LEU A 13 -26.57 -26.06 -14.29
CA LEU A 13 -26.64 -24.80 -15.02
C LEU A 13 -26.54 -25.10 -16.52
N ASP A 14 -27.50 -24.63 -17.30
CA ASP A 14 -27.47 -24.80 -18.75
C ASP A 14 -26.29 -24.01 -19.36
N GLN A 15 -25.57 -24.61 -20.31
CA GLN A 15 -24.51 -23.93 -21.04
C GLN A 15 -25.02 -22.71 -21.83
N VAL A 16 -26.31 -22.69 -22.18
CA VAL A 16 -26.94 -21.52 -22.82
C VAL A 16 -27.10 -20.33 -21.86
N ALA A 17 -27.12 -20.57 -20.55
CA ALA A 17 -27.30 -19.52 -19.54
C ALA A 17 -26.09 -18.59 -19.37
N THR A 18 -24.92 -18.95 -19.94
CA THR A 18 -23.69 -18.19 -19.78
C THR A 18 -22.73 -18.40 -20.95
N PRO A 19 -22.01 -17.36 -21.41
CA PRO A 19 -20.99 -17.52 -22.46
C PRO A 19 -19.73 -18.26 -21.96
N HIS A 20 -19.61 -18.53 -20.66
CA HIS A 20 -18.44 -19.13 -20.04
C HIS A 20 -18.49 -20.65 -20.05
N LYS A 21 -17.33 -21.30 -20.16
CA LYS A 21 -17.25 -22.76 -20.22
C LYS A 21 -17.70 -23.39 -18.89
N ILE A 22 -18.72 -24.24 -18.93
CA ILE A 22 -19.17 -25.04 -17.78
C ILE A 22 -18.47 -26.39 -17.80
N ILE A 23 -17.91 -26.80 -16.66
CA ILE A 23 -17.25 -28.10 -16.48
C ILE A 23 -17.72 -28.69 -15.15
N THR A 24 -17.85 -30.01 -15.05
CA THR A 24 -18.15 -30.63 -13.77
C THR A 24 -16.91 -30.63 -12.86
N ASN A 25 -17.12 -30.58 -11.55
CA ASN A 25 -16.03 -30.75 -10.58
C ASN A 25 -15.24 -32.04 -10.81
N ARG A 26 -15.93 -33.13 -11.19
CA ARG A 26 -15.28 -34.42 -11.45
C ARG A 26 -14.28 -34.29 -12.60
N ASP A 27 -14.69 -33.68 -13.69
CA ASP A 27 -13.84 -33.61 -14.89
C ASP A 27 -12.69 -32.62 -14.68
N TYR A 28 -12.92 -31.54 -13.92
CA TYR A 28 -11.88 -30.59 -13.52
C TYR A 28 -10.79 -31.22 -12.64
N LEU A 29 -11.19 -32.09 -11.71
CA LEU A 29 -10.28 -32.82 -10.83
C LEU A 29 -9.52 -33.92 -11.59
N ALA A 30 -10.23 -34.67 -12.45
CA ALA A 30 -9.69 -35.83 -13.17
C ALA A 30 -8.72 -35.47 -14.32
N HIS A 31 -8.77 -34.24 -14.85
CA HIS A 31 -7.94 -33.84 -15.98
C HIS A 31 -7.06 -32.62 -15.64
N PRO A 32 -5.92 -32.79 -14.94
CA PRO A 32 -5.03 -31.69 -14.57
C PRO A 32 -4.45 -30.91 -15.77
N SER A 33 -4.38 -31.53 -16.95
CA SER A 33 -3.84 -30.92 -18.18
C SER A 33 -4.82 -29.99 -18.89
N LEU A 34 -6.10 -29.97 -18.50
CA LEU A 34 -7.17 -29.28 -19.24
C LEU A 34 -6.95 -27.76 -19.39
N PHE A 35 -6.15 -27.18 -18.49
CA PHE A 35 -5.78 -25.76 -18.46
C PHE A 35 -4.26 -25.55 -18.38
N ARG A 36 -3.46 -26.52 -18.84
CA ARG A 36 -2.00 -26.40 -18.78
C ARG A 36 -1.53 -25.14 -19.52
N GLY A 37 -0.80 -24.27 -18.81
CA GLY A 37 -0.32 -22.98 -19.34
C GLY A 37 -1.38 -21.86 -19.33
N GLN A 38 -2.59 -22.12 -18.85
CA GLN A 38 -3.65 -21.12 -18.68
C GLN A 38 -3.88 -20.84 -17.18
N ARG A 39 -4.36 -19.64 -16.86
CA ARG A 39 -4.76 -19.23 -15.51
C ARG A 39 -6.20 -18.72 -15.51
N PRO A 40 -7.20 -19.61 -15.68
CA PRO A 40 -8.60 -19.21 -15.72
C PRO A 40 -9.06 -18.65 -14.37
N LYS A 41 -10.13 -17.84 -14.42
CA LYS A 41 -10.91 -17.50 -13.23
C LYS A 41 -11.99 -18.55 -13.05
N VAL A 42 -12.02 -19.20 -11.90
CA VAL A 42 -12.87 -20.34 -11.62
C VAL A 42 -14.01 -19.91 -10.69
N ILE A 43 -15.25 -20.05 -11.14
CA ILE A 43 -16.43 -19.90 -10.29
C ILE A 43 -16.89 -21.30 -9.91
N ASN A 44 -16.63 -21.69 -8.69
CA ASN A 44 -17.02 -22.98 -8.16
C ASN A 44 -18.45 -22.86 -7.60
N LEU A 45 -19.41 -23.48 -8.30
CA LEU A 45 -20.83 -23.55 -7.97
C LEU A 45 -21.21 -24.97 -7.52
N SER A 46 -20.31 -25.59 -6.74
CA SER A 46 -20.57 -26.90 -6.15
C SER A 46 -21.80 -26.89 -5.25
N ASN A 47 -22.55 -28.00 -5.27
CA ASN A 47 -23.67 -28.20 -4.34
C ASN A 47 -23.21 -28.48 -2.90
N ASN A 48 -21.94 -28.82 -2.69
CA ASN A 48 -21.36 -29.11 -1.38
C ASN A 48 -19.91 -28.59 -1.30
N TYR A 49 -19.61 -27.87 -0.22
CA TYR A 49 -18.31 -27.28 0.10
C TYR A 49 -17.68 -27.84 1.37
N GLY A 50 -18.28 -28.87 1.97
CA GLY A 50 -17.75 -29.50 3.18
C GLY A 50 -16.31 -29.99 3.01
N TYR A 51 -15.58 -30.11 4.12
CA TYR A 51 -14.21 -30.60 4.10
C TYR A 51 -14.10 -31.94 3.35
N GLN A 52 -13.09 -32.07 2.49
CA GLN A 52 -12.88 -33.23 1.60
C GLN A 52 -14.01 -33.51 0.59
N SER A 53 -14.97 -32.60 0.43
CA SER A 53 -15.93 -32.69 -0.68
C SER A 53 -15.25 -32.40 -2.02
N ARG A 54 -15.92 -32.75 -3.13
CA ARG A 54 -15.44 -32.40 -4.47
C ARG A 54 -15.33 -30.89 -4.67
N GLY A 55 -16.24 -30.10 -4.10
CA GLY A 55 -16.18 -28.64 -4.17
C GLY A 55 -14.97 -28.08 -3.44
N TYR A 56 -14.67 -28.61 -2.25
CA TYR A 56 -13.46 -28.29 -1.51
C TYR A 56 -12.19 -28.59 -2.30
N TYR A 57 -12.05 -29.82 -2.81
CA TYR A 57 -10.88 -30.21 -3.62
C TYR A 57 -10.76 -29.41 -4.92
N ALA A 58 -11.87 -29.04 -5.54
CA ALA A 58 -11.87 -28.24 -6.76
C ALA A 58 -11.25 -26.85 -6.51
N SER A 59 -11.64 -26.17 -5.43
CA SER A 59 -11.02 -24.89 -5.06
C SER A 59 -9.59 -25.04 -4.57
N LEU A 60 -9.28 -26.08 -3.78
CA LEU A 60 -7.91 -26.34 -3.33
C LEU A 60 -6.95 -26.53 -4.51
N LEU A 61 -7.30 -27.41 -5.45
CA LEU A 61 -6.46 -27.66 -6.63
C LEU A 61 -6.46 -26.47 -7.60
N ALA A 62 -7.54 -25.68 -7.68
CA ALA A 62 -7.53 -24.44 -8.45
C ALA A 62 -6.47 -23.48 -7.91
N SER A 63 -6.44 -23.23 -6.59
CA SER A 63 -5.42 -22.41 -5.95
C SER A 63 -4.01 -22.97 -6.19
N SER A 64 -3.78 -24.27 -5.97
CA SER A 64 -2.47 -24.90 -6.21
C SER A 64 -2.00 -24.84 -7.67
N ARG A 65 -2.92 -24.72 -8.63
CA ARG A 65 -2.63 -24.57 -10.06
C ARG A 65 -2.45 -23.10 -10.48
N GLY A 66 -2.57 -22.15 -9.56
CA GLY A 66 -2.51 -20.72 -9.85
C GLY A 66 -3.75 -20.18 -10.57
N HIS A 67 -4.88 -20.88 -10.48
CA HIS A 67 -6.17 -20.39 -10.97
C HIS A 67 -6.83 -19.52 -9.90
N LYS A 68 -7.41 -18.37 -10.29
CA LYS A 68 -8.15 -17.51 -9.35
C LYS A 68 -9.54 -18.12 -9.12
N VAL A 69 -9.81 -18.69 -7.94
CA VAL A 69 -11.07 -19.39 -7.65
C VAL A 69 -11.95 -18.65 -6.65
N ILE A 70 -13.26 -18.73 -6.82
CA ILE A 70 -14.26 -18.33 -5.83
C ILE A 70 -15.30 -19.45 -5.63
N PRO A 71 -15.69 -19.80 -4.39
CA PRO A 71 -15.04 -19.39 -3.15
C PRO A 71 -13.68 -20.07 -2.97
N THR A 72 -12.80 -19.45 -2.18
CA THR A 72 -11.51 -20.06 -1.80
C THR A 72 -11.72 -21.11 -0.71
N VAL A 73 -10.68 -21.91 -0.43
CA VAL A 73 -10.73 -22.93 0.64
C VAL A 73 -10.92 -22.27 2.01
N GLU A 74 -10.29 -21.14 2.23
CA GLU A 74 -10.40 -20.33 3.45
C GLU A 74 -11.85 -19.88 3.65
N THR A 75 -12.50 -19.31 2.62
CA THR A 75 -13.92 -18.93 2.69
C THR A 75 -14.84 -20.13 2.99
N MET A 76 -14.51 -21.32 2.46
CA MET A 76 -15.27 -22.53 2.76
C MET A 76 -15.12 -22.97 4.22
N ILE A 77 -13.92 -22.85 4.78
CA ILE A 77 -13.63 -23.16 6.19
C ILE A 77 -14.31 -22.13 7.08
N ASP A 78 -14.17 -20.84 6.80
CA ASP A 78 -14.80 -19.79 7.60
C ASP A 78 -16.30 -20.01 7.72
N LEU A 79 -16.98 -20.30 6.59
CA LEU A 79 -18.42 -20.54 6.56
C LEU A 79 -18.87 -21.93 7.03
N SER A 80 -17.96 -22.85 7.37
CA SER A 80 -18.35 -24.20 7.81
C SER A 80 -18.98 -24.20 9.20
N GLU A 81 -18.53 -23.29 10.07
CA GLU A 81 -19.01 -23.18 11.45
C GLU A 81 -19.16 -21.72 11.87
N ARG A 82 -20.23 -21.41 12.60
CA ARG A 82 -20.52 -20.05 13.06
C ARG A 82 -19.36 -19.41 13.82
N LYS A 83 -18.70 -20.18 14.70
CA LYS A 83 -17.62 -19.70 15.56
C LYS A 83 -16.43 -19.13 14.77
N LEU A 84 -16.20 -19.63 13.56
CA LEU A 84 -15.06 -19.23 12.73
C LEU A 84 -15.23 -17.82 12.17
N TYR A 85 -16.47 -17.40 11.89
CA TYR A 85 -16.78 -16.04 11.42
C TYR A 85 -17.36 -15.11 12.49
N GLU A 86 -17.38 -15.50 13.77
CA GLU A 86 -17.96 -14.67 14.85
C GLU A 86 -17.34 -13.27 14.94
N HIS A 87 -16.06 -13.15 14.62
CA HIS A 87 -15.32 -11.89 14.60
C HIS A 87 -15.83 -10.89 13.54
N ALA A 88 -16.43 -11.36 12.44
CA ALA A 88 -16.99 -10.53 11.39
C ALA A 88 -18.42 -10.02 11.73
N LEU A 89 -19.11 -10.69 12.66
CA LEU A 89 -20.51 -10.42 12.97
C LEU A 89 -20.79 -8.99 13.47
N PRO A 90 -19.99 -8.37 14.36
CA PRO A 90 -20.29 -7.03 14.85
C PRO A 90 -20.37 -5.98 13.73
N GLU A 91 -19.47 -6.06 12.75
CA GLU A 91 -19.45 -5.13 11.62
C GLU A 91 -20.60 -5.42 10.64
N LEU A 92 -20.83 -6.71 10.34
CA LEU A 92 -21.91 -7.14 9.47
C LEU A 92 -23.28 -6.80 10.05
N GLU A 93 -23.49 -7.00 11.35
CA GLU A 93 -24.74 -6.65 12.03
C GLU A 93 -24.94 -5.13 12.07
N LEU A 94 -23.88 -4.33 12.24
CA LEU A 94 -24.00 -2.88 12.16
C LEU A 94 -24.47 -2.43 10.76
N ALA A 95 -23.91 -3.01 9.70
CA ALA A 95 -24.34 -2.74 8.32
C ALA A 95 -25.77 -3.25 8.05
N LEU A 96 -26.11 -4.44 8.56
CA LEU A 96 -27.44 -5.04 8.47
C LEU A 96 -28.49 -4.15 9.15
N ASN A 97 -28.18 -3.59 10.32
CA ASN A 97 -29.10 -2.72 11.05
C ASN A 97 -29.28 -1.35 10.40
N LYS A 98 -28.29 -0.84 9.67
CA LYS A 98 -28.48 0.32 8.79
C LYS A 98 -29.44 -0.02 7.65
N CYS A 99 -29.24 -1.17 6.98
CA CYS A 99 -30.14 -1.67 5.95
C CYS A 99 -31.58 -1.87 6.48
N ARG A 100 -31.73 -2.37 7.71
CA ARG A 100 -33.02 -2.52 8.38
C ARG A 100 -33.75 -1.19 8.57
N LYS A 101 -33.05 -0.17 9.04
CA LYS A 101 -33.60 1.17 9.19
C LYS A 101 -34.03 1.76 7.85
N ASP A 102 -33.21 1.59 6.82
CA ASP A 102 -33.46 2.12 5.48
C ASP A 102 -34.59 1.39 4.74
N LEU A 103 -34.76 0.08 4.96
CA LEU A 103 -35.84 -0.72 4.37
C LEU A 103 -37.21 -0.32 4.92
N GLY A 104 -37.30 -0.15 6.25
CA GLY A 104 -38.56 0.09 6.95
C GLY A 104 -39.51 -1.12 6.94
N GLY A 105 -40.38 -1.24 7.94
CA GLY A 105 -41.38 -2.30 8.01
C GLY A 105 -40.82 -3.68 8.35
N VAL A 106 -41.36 -4.74 7.72
CA VAL A 106 -41.03 -6.14 8.03
C VAL A 106 -39.68 -6.51 7.44
N PHE A 107 -38.73 -6.91 8.29
CA PHE A 107 -37.40 -7.35 7.88
C PHE A 107 -37.38 -8.86 7.57
N PRO A 108 -36.74 -9.31 6.48
CA PRO A 108 -36.77 -10.71 6.10
C PRO A 108 -35.97 -11.59 7.07
N GLN A 109 -36.48 -12.80 7.34
CA GLN A 109 -35.77 -13.81 8.15
C GLN A 109 -34.61 -14.48 7.40
N LYS A 110 -34.62 -14.40 6.06
CA LYS A 110 -33.57 -14.93 5.18
C LYS A 110 -33.39 -13.97 4.02
N VAL A 111 -32.13 -13.68 3.67
CA VAL A 111 -31.79 -12.95 2.45
C VAL A 111 -30.70 -13.71 1.69
N CYS A 112 -30.85 -13.77 0.36
CA CYS A 112 -29.87 -14.34 -0.54
C CYS A 112 -29.07 -13.20 -1.20
N ILE A 113 -27.75 -13.35 -1.26
CA ILE A 113 -26.83 -12.38 -1.84
C ILE A 113 -25.96 -13.10 -2.86
N PHE A 114 -25.91 -12.56 -4.08
CA PHE A 114 -25.21 -13.17 -5.21
C PHE A 114 -24.08 -12.25 -5.67
N PHE A 115 -22.84 -12.73 -5.62
CA PHE A 115 -21.65 -11.95 -6.02
C PHE A 115 -21.55 -10.55 -5.38
N GLY A 116 -21.99 -10.41 -4.12
CA GLY A 116 -22.02 -9.14 -3.38
C GLY A 116 -23.11 -8.17 -3.84
N ILE A 117 -24.09 -8.64 -4.61
CA ILE A 117 -25.28 -7.89 -5.03
C ILE A 117 -26.46 -8.38 -4.20
N GLY A 118 -27.12 -7.44 -3.51
CA GLY A 118 -28.31 -7.71 -2.72
C GLY A 118 -29.59 -7.65 -3.56
N PRO A 119 -30.75 -8.02 -2.99
CA PRO A 119 -32.03 -8.05 -3.71
C PRO A 119 -32.55 -6.65 -4.09
N SER A 120 -32.03 -5.57 -3.46
CA SER A 120 -32.33 -4.19 -3.82
C SER A 120 -31.18 -3.27 -3.40
N LYS A 121 -31.18 -2.02 -3.91
CA LYS A 121 -30.14 -1.02 -3.62
C LYS A 121 -29.89 -0.76 -2.13
N ILE A 122 -30.92 -0.96 -1.30
CA ILE A 122 -30.83 -0.77 0.16
C ILE A 122 -29.85 -1.78 0.77
N TRP A 123 -29.78 -2.98 0.19
CA TRP A 123 -28.90 -4.05 0.63
C TRP A 123 -27.45 -3.90 0.13
N ASP A 124 -27.17 -3.04 -0.85
CA ASP A 124 -25.86 -2.96 -1.50
C ASP A 124 -24.70 -2.80 -0.52
N ARG A 125 -24.86 -1.97 0.51
CA ARG A 125 -23.79 -1.74 1.50
C ARG A 125 -23.51 -3.00 2.32
N PHE A 126 -24.56 -3.69 2.75
CA PHE A 126 -24.45 -4.95 3.49
C PHE A 126 -23.93 -6.07 2.59
N ALA A 127 -24.45 -6.19 1.36
CA ALA A 127 -24.07 -7.22 0.40
C ALA A 127 -22.61 -7.13 -0.02
N LYS A 128 -22.10 -5.90 -0.25
CA LYS A 128 -20.67 -5.66 -0.54
C LYS A 128 -19.81 -6.05 0.65
N LEU A 129 -20.13 -5.57 1.85
CA LEU A 129 -19.38 -5.90 3.06
C LEU A 129 -19.37 -7.41 3.34
N LEU A 130 -20.51 -8.08 3.18
CA LEU A 130 -20.60 -9.53 3.33
C LEU A 130 -19.71 -10.27 2.33
N PHE A 131 -19.67 -9.80 1.08
CA PHE A 131 -18.85 -10.39 0.03
C PHE A 131 -17.35 -10.09 0.21
N ASP A 132 -17.01 -8.95 0.82
CA ASP A 132 -15.63 -8.61 1.20
C ASP A 132 -15.10 -9.53 2.31
N TRP A 133 -15.97 -9.90 3.25
CA TRP A 133 -15.65 -10.89 4.29
C TRP A 133 -15.64 -12.33 3.75
N PHE A 134 -16.66 -12.71 2.97
CA PHE A 134 -16.83 -14.07 2.45
C PHE A 134 -17.05 -14.03 0.95
N ARG A 135 -15.95 -14.18 0.21
CA ARG A 135 -15.96 -14.08 -1.26
C ARG A 135 -16.54 -15.35 -1.90
N ALA A 136 -17.86 -15.41 -1.96
CA ALA A 136 -18.61 -16.56 -2.43
C ALA A 136 -19.64 -16.19 -3.51
N PRO A 137 -19.87 -17.06 -4.52
CA PRO A 137 -20.83 -16.79 -5.60
C PRO A 137 -22.25 -16.54 -5.11
N ALA A 138 -22.71 -17.33 -4.14
CA ALA A 138 -24.04 -17.24 -3.59
C ALA A 138 -24.04 -17.55 -2.10
N LEU A 139 -24.56 -16.60 -1.32
CA LEU A 139 -24.68 -16.67 0.13
C LEU A 139 -26.13 -16.55 0.56
N GLU A 140 -26.49 -17.30 1.60
CA GLU A 140 -27.71 -17.11 2.39
C GLU A 140 -27.36 -16.58 3.77
N VAL A 141 -28.08 -15.54 4.21
CA VAL A 141 -27.97 -14.97 5.56
C VAL A 141 -29.30 -15.17 6.27
N HIS A 142 -29.27 -15.91 7.37
CA HIS A 142 -30.40 -16.09 8.27
C HIS A 142 -30.37 -15.01 9.35
N ILE A 143 -31.48 -14.31 9.52
CA ILE A 143 -31.59 -13.11 10.35
C ILE A 143 -32.63 -13.35 11.44
N LYS A 144 -32.31 -12.94 12.67
CA LYS A 144 -33.29 -12.76 13.73
C LYS A 144 -33.50 -11.27 13.95
N ASP A 145 -34.67 -10.78 13.59
CA ASP A 145 -35.10 -9.41 13.87
C ASP A 145 -35.86 -9.35 15.19
N SER A 146 -35.41 -8.51 16.13
CA SER A 146 -36.08 -8.24 17.41
C SER A 146 -36.76 -6.87 17.45
N ALA A 147 -37.14 -6.32 16.29
CA ALA A 147 -37.75 -4.99 16.12
C ALA A 147 -36.84 -3.79 16.40
N GLU A 148 -35.89 -3.90 17.33
CA GLU A 148 -34.86 -2.90 17.60
C GLU A 148 -33.52 -3.24 16.93
N TRP A 149 -33.21 -4.54 16.83
CA TRP A 149 -31.95 -5.03 16.30
C TRP A 149 -32.12 -6.30 15.46
N ALA A 150 -31.50 -6.34 14.29
CA ALA A 150 -31.33 -7.54 13.48
C ALA A 150 -29.98 -8.18 13.80
N SER A 151 -30.00 -9.45 14.23
CA SER A 151 -28.81 -10.26 14.48
C SER A 151 -28.67 -11.35 13.43
N ILE A 152 -27.44 -11.68 13.05
CA ILE A 152 -27.17 -12.73 12.08
C ILE A 152 -27.13 -14.07 12.82
N ARG A 153 -28.02 -14.99 12.44
CA ARG A 153 -28.11 -16.35 12.97
C ARG A 153 -27.19 -17.33 12.25
N LYS A 154 -27.03 -17.19 10.95
CA LYS A 154 -26.15 -18.03 10.14
C LYS A 154 -25.80 -17.33 8.85
N ILE A 155 -24.57 -17.50 8.40
CA ILE A 155 -24.14 -17.21 7.04
C ILE A 155 -23.74 -18.55 6.44
N GLY A 156 -24.15 -18.83 5.21
CA GLY A 156 -23.78 -20.07 4.53
C GLY A 156 -23.89 -19.94 3.02
N PHE A 157 -23.40 -20.95 2.32
CA PHE A 157 -23.52 -21.03 0.86
C PHE A 157 -24.96 -21.31 0.44
N HIS A 158 -25.45 -20.63 -0.61
CA HIS A 158 -26.73 -20.93 -1.25
C HIS A 158 -26.50 -21.61 -2.61
N PRO A 159 -26.49 -22.95 -2.70
CA PRO A 159 -26.23 -23.68 -3.94
C PRO A 159 -27.38 -23.55 -4.93
N LEU A 160 -27.07 -23.60 -6.23
CA LEU A 160 -28.02 -23.50 -7.33
C LEU A 160 -29.22 -24.44 -7.18
N ALA A 161 -28.98 -25.68 -6.76
CA ALA A 161 -30.04 -26.68 -6.58
C ALA A 161 -31.10 -26.33 -5.52
N ARG A 162 -30.86 -25.30 -4.69
CA ARG A 162 -31.82 -24.79 -3.68
C ARG A 162 -32.47 -23.47 -4.08
N MET A 163 -32.16 -22.93 -5.26
CA MET A 163 -32.70 -21.65 -5.73
C MET A 163 -34.13 -21.82 -6.25
N THR A 164 -34.96 -20.80 -6.03
CA THR A 164 -36.24 -20.68 -6.75
C THR A 164 -36.00 -20.17 -8.18
N GLU A 165 -37.01 -20.23 -9.06
CA GLU A 165 -36.89 -19.72 -10.43
C GLU A 165 -36.51 -18.22 -10.48
N ASP A 166 -37.03 -17.42 -9.55
CA ASP A 166 -36.70 -15.98 -9.47
C ASP A 166 -35.29 -15.75 -8.92
N GLU A 167 -34.85 -16.56 -7.94
CA GLU A 167 -33.48 -16.53 -7.44
C GLU A 167 -32.48 -16.96 -8.52
N GLU A 168 -32.81 -17.97 -9.32
CA GLU A 168 -31.96 -18.44 -10.42
C GLU A 168 -31.82 -17.38 -11.52
N LYS A 169 -32.93 -16.73 -11.93
CA LYS A 169 -32.88 -15.60 -12.86
C LYS A 169 -32.02 -14.45 -12.33
N SER A 170 -32.21 -14.09 -11.06
CA SER A 170 -31.41 -13.06 -10.39
C SER A 170 -29.94 -13.45 -10.28
N PHE A 171 -29.65 -14.72 -9.96
CA PHE A 171 -28.30 -15.25 -9.89
C PHE A 171 -27.61 -15.19 -11.25
N ILE A 172 -28.27 -15.59 -12.33
CA ILE A 172 -27.74 -15.52 -13.70
C ILE A 172 -27.46 -14.06 -14.08
N GLN A 173 -28.36 -13.12 -13.77
CA GLN A 173 -28.12 -11.69 -14.00
C GLN A 173 -26.93 -11.15 -13.18
N CYS A 174 -26.79 -11.59 -11.92
CA CYS A 174 -25.66 -11.22 -11.07
C CYS A 174 -24.35 -11.85 -11.54
N LEU A 175 -24.38 -13.10 -12.01
CA LEU A 175 -23.26 -13.80 -12.63
C LEU A 175 -22.81 -13.07 -13.89
N GLU A 176 -23.77 -12.70 -14.75
CA GLU A 176 -23.50 -11.89 -15.93
C GLU A 176 -22.91 -10.55 -15.52
N THR A 177 -23.50 -9.82 -14.58
CA THR A 177 -22.93 -8.55 -14.08
C THR A 177 -21.53 -8.74 -13.48
N TYR A 178 -21.28 -9.84 -12.78
CA TYR A 178 -20.00 -10.15 -12.15
C TYR A 178 -18.92 -10.49 -13.19
N THR A 179 -19.30 -11.17 -14.27
CA THR A 179 -18.39 -11.65 -15.31
C THR A 179 -18.24 -10.69 -16.50
N ASN A 180 -19.29 -9.93 -16.83
CA ASN A 180 -19.35 -8.81 -17.78
C ASN A 180 -19.04 -7.47 -17.12
N ARG A 181 -18.71 -7.43 -15.83
CA ARG A 181 -17.87 -6.36 -15.26
C ARG A 181 -16.50 -6.47 -15.94
N GLU A 182 -16.48 -6.09 -17.21
CA GLU A 182 -15.33 -5.48 -17.85
C GLU A 182 -14.98 -4.30 -16.96
N TRP A 183 -14.01 -4.53 -16.08
CA TRP A 183 -13.09 -3.48 -15.72
C TRP A 183 -12.52 -2.99 -17.05
N ARG A 184 -13.14 -1.94 -17.62
CA ARG A 184 -12.88 -1.35 -18.96
C ARG A 184 -11.74 -2.08 -19.64
N ASP A 185 -12.08 -3.05 -20.48
CA ASP A 185 -11.06 -3.78 -21.22
C ASP A 185 -10.47 -2.79 -22.22
N THR A 186 -9.39 -2.16 -21.79
CA THR A 186 -8.62 -1.24 -22.60
C THR A 186 -7.81 -2.17 -23.48
N LYS A 187 -8.41 -2.60 -24.60
CA LYS A 187 -7.82 -3.40 -25.69
C LYS A 187 -6.61 -4.24 -25.28
N GLY A 188 -6.82 -5.53 -25.04
CA GLY A 188 -5.75 -6.54 -25.04
C GLY A 188 -4.83 -6.50 -23.83
N ARG A 189 -5.37 -6.52 -22.61
CA ARG A 189 -4.56 -6.60 -21.39
C ARG A 189 -4.18 -8.04 -21.06
N THR A 190 -2.89 -8.32 -21.06
CA THR A 190 -2.30 -9.53 -20.47
C THR A 190 -2.80 -9.66 -19.03
N PRO A 191 -3.30 -10.83 -18.57
CA PRO A 191 -3.69 -10.97 -17.18
C PRO A 191 -2.53 -10.65 -16.25
N ALA A 192 -2.77 -9.83 -15.23
CA ALA A 192 -1.76 -9.48 -14.25
C ALA A 192 -1.20 -10.76 -13.60
N ARG A 193 0.12 -10.92 -13.70
CA ARG A 193 0.93 -11.98 -13.12
C ARG A 193 1.04 -11.84 -11.60
N TYR A 194 1.07 -10.60 -11.10
CA TYR A 194 1.21 -10.25 -9.68
C TYR A 194 0.26 -9.13 -9.27
N THR A 195 -0.03 -9.00 -7.98
CA THR A 195 -0.82 -7.93 -7.38
C THR A 195 -0.04 -7.25 -6.25
N PHE A 196 0.15 -5.94 -6.31
CA PHE A 196 0.85 -5.17 -5.28
C PHE A 196 -0.16 -4.33 -4.47
N ALA A 197 -0.06 -4.42 -3.15
CA ALA A 197 -0.74 -3.52 -2.24
C ALA A 197 -0.02 -2.16 -2.19
N THR A 198 -0.77 -1.07 -2.25
CA THR A 198 -0.26 0.28 -1.95
C THR A 198 -0.95 0.84 -0.72
N LEU A 199 -0.24 0.92 0.41
CA LEU A 199 -0.81 1.50 1.64
C LEU A 199 -0.90 3.02 1.49
N VAL A 200 -2.10 3.55 1.66
CA VAL A 200 -2.41 4.98 1.57
C VAL A 200 -3.38 5.39 2.69
N ASP A 201 -3.26 6.63 3.16
CA ASP A 201 -4.34 7.31 3.88
C ASP A 201 -5.02 8.32 2.95
N PRO A 202 -6.28 8.08 2.51
CA PRO A 202 -7.03 9.01 1.67
C PRO A 202 -7.27 10.39 2.29
N HIS A 203 -7.04 10.54 3.60
CA HIS A 203 -7.25 11.78 4.35
C HIS A 203 -5.95 12.50 4.71
N GLU A 204 -4.78 11.97 4.32
CA GLU A 204 -3.50 12.63 4.57
C GLU A 204 -3.38 13.93 3.75
N GLU A 205 -3.01 15.02 4.41
CA GLU A 205 -2.91 16.34 3.75
C GLU A 205 -1.68 16.46 2.85
N LEU A 206 -0.57 15.84 3.24
CA LEU A 206 0.71 15.90 2.53
C LEU A 206 1.22 14.47 2.29
N PRO A 207 0.52 13.67 1.47
CA PRO A 207 0.94 12.31 1.23
C PRO A 207 2.25 12.28 0.43
N PRO A 208 3.07 11.23 0.61
CA PRO A 208 4.28 11.00 -0.17
C PRO A 208 4.01 10.92 -1.69
N SER A 209 2.82 10.44 -2.07
CA SER A 209 2.35 10.48 -3.46
C SER A 209 0.87 10.82 -3.51
N GLU A 210 0.47 11.62 -4.48
CA GLU A 210 -0.93 11.83 -4.81
C GLU A 210 -1.59 10.54 -5.33
N ILE A 211 -2.88 10.39 -5.06
CA ILE A 211 -3.70 9.29 -5.62
C ILE A 211 -3.67 9.29 -7.16
N SER A 212 -3.54 10.47 -7.78
CA SER A 212 -3.38 10.64 -9.23
C SER A 212 -2.11 9.95 -9.75
N SER A 213 -0.97 10.16 -9.08
CA SER A 213 0.33 9.54 -9.34
C SER A 213 0.29 8.03 -9.17
N LEU A 214 -0.36 7.53 -8.11
CA LEU A 214 -0.52 6.08 -7.89
C LEU A 214 -1.39 5.42 -8.98
N ARG A 215 -2.44 6.11 -9.44
CA ARG A 215 -3.23 5.64 -10.60
C ARG A 215 -2.44 5.67 -11.90
N TYR A 216 -1.52 6.62 -12.05
CA TYR A 216 -0.62 6.69 -13.19
C TYR A 216 0.37 5.51 -13.19
N TRP A 217 1.00 5.25 -12.05
CA TRP A 217 1.83 4.06 -11.84
C TRP A 217 1.07 2.77 -12.14
N ALA A 218 -0.16 2.62 -11.64
CA ALA A 218 -0.99 1.44 -11.88
C ALA A 218 -1.20 1.16 -13.38
N LYS A 219 -1.36 2.20 -14.21
CA LYS A 219 -1.47 2.04 -15.68
C LYS A 219 -0.17 1.56 -16.34
N ILE A 220 0.98 1.94 -15.80
CA ILE A 220 2.29 1.48 -16.28
C ILE A 220 2.55 0.05 -15.83
N ALA A 221 2.36 -0.22 -14.54
CA ALA A 221 2.52 -1.54 -13.92
C ALA A 221 1.63 -2.60 -14.59
N GLU A 222 0.41 -2.23 -15.00
CA GLU A 222 -0.50 -3.13 -15.71
C GLU A 222 0.06 -3.61 -17.06
N LYS A 223 0.75 -2.75 -17.82
CA LYS A 223 1.44 -3.14 -19.06
C LYS A 223 2.56 -4.14 -18.79
N MET A 224 3.08 -4.17 -17.56
CA MET A 224 4.10 -5.10 -17.08
C MET A 224 3.50 -6.33 -16.40
N GLY A 225 2.17 -6.51 -16.47
CA GLY A 225 1.47 -7.64 -15.88
C GLY A 225 1.36 -7.53 -14.36
N VAL A 226 1.26 -6.32 -13.80
CA VAL A 226 1.08 -6.11 -12.36
C VAL A 226 -0.20 -5.32 -12.10
N GLU A 227 -1.02 -5.80 -11.18
CA GLU A 227 -2.21 -5.10 -10.68
C GLU A 227 -1.85 -4.34 -9.40
N ILE A 228 -2.11 -3.04 -9.35
CA ILE A 228 -1.84 -2.21 -8.17
C ILE A 228 -3.17 -1.92 -7.46
N GLU A 229 -3.27 -2.32 -6.19
CA GLU A 229 -4.47 -2.12 -5.38
C GLU A 229 -4.17 -1.22 -4.17
N PRO A 230 -4.90 -0.09 -4.01
CA PRO A 230 -4.77 0.72 -2.81
C PRO A 230 -5.40 0.01 -1.61
N ILE A 231 -4.69 0.02 -0.48
CA ILE A 231 -5.16 -0.51 0.80
C ILE A 231 -5.04 0.55 1.89
N THR A 232 -5.79 0.39 2.98
CA THR A 232 -5.77 1.33 4.10
C THR A 232 -5.30 0.65 5.39
N LYS A 233 -5.15 1.42 6.47
CA LYS A 233 -4.83 0.89 7.80
C LYS A 233 -5.74 -0.24 8.31
N ARG A 234 -6.95 -0.39 7.75
CA ARG A 234 -7.92 -1.44 8.12
C ARG A 234 -7.62 -2.79 7.46
N ASP A 235 -6.81 -2.79 6.40
CA ASP A 235 -6.60 -3.95 5.54
C ASP A 235 -5.37 -4.78 5.92
N LEU A 236 -4.80 -4.57 7.11
CA LEU A 236 -3.60 -5.30 7.56
C LEU A 236 -3.80 -6.82 7.51
N ALA A 237 -4.98 -7.30 7.86
CA ALA A 237 -5.32 -8.73 7.81
C ALA A 237 -5.33 -9.29 6.38
N LYS A 238 -5.61 -8.44 5.38
CA LYS A 238 -5.65 -8.82 3.96
C LYS A 238 -4.30 -8.72 3.28
N LEU A 239 -3.27 -8.20 3.96
CA LEU A 239 -1.96 -7.95 3.37
C LEU A 239 -1.35 -9.22 2.76
N ALA A 240 -1.56 -10.39 3.37
CA ALA A 240 -1.06 -11.68 2.88
C ALA A 240 -1.66 -12.12 1.53
N ASN A 241 -2.71 -11.45 1.04
CA ASN A 241 -3.31 -11.74 -0.27
C ASN A 241 -2.58 -11.05 -1.44
N TYR A 242 -1.60 -10.20 -1.14
CA TYR A 242 -0.83 -9.46 -2.13
C TYR A 242 0.58 -10.03 -2.25
N ASP A 243 1.21 -9.83 -3.41
CA ASP A 243 2.57 -10.29 -3.68
C ASP A 243 3.62 -9.30 -3.16
N ALA A 244 3.31 -8.00 -3.11
CA ALA A 244 4.23 -6.95 -2.65
C ALA A 244 3.49 -5.82 -1.93
N LEU A 245 4.22 -5.03 -1.15
CA LEU A 245 3.72 -3.85 -0.45
C LEU A 245 4.52 -2.59 -0.80
N PHE A 246 3.83 -1.54 -1.21
CA PHE A 246 4.38 -0.18 -1.33
C PHE A 246 3.65 0.76 -0.36
N ILE A 247 4.36 1.32 0.61
CA ILE A 247 3.83 2.22 1.63
C ILE A 247 3.95 3.64 1.09
N ARG A 248 2.83 4.34 0.93
CA ARG A 248 2.73 5.75 0.50
C ARG A 248 1.85 6.54 1.45
N GLU A 249 2.24 6.45 2.71
CA GLU A 249 1.69 7.16 3.87
C GLU A 249 2.88 7.54 4.76
N THR A 250 2.80 8.65 5.50
CA THR A 250 3.85 9.06 6.45
C THR A 250 4.29 7.91 7.35
N THR A 251 5.57 7.53 7.22
CA THR A 251 6.19 6.45 7.97
C THR A 251 6.48 6.87 9.41
N SER A 252 6.21 5.97 10.36
CA SER A 252 6.59 6.17 11.76
C SER A 252 6.73 4.83 12.48
N ILE A 253 7.78 4.71 13.28
CA ILE A 253 8.11 3.51 14.06
C ILE A 253 7.00 3.17 15.07
N SER A 254 6.22 4.16 15.52
CA SER A 254 5.18 4.00 16.54
C SER A 254 3.77 3.75 15.99
N ASN A 255 3.56 3.86 14.67
CA ASN A 255 2.22 3.77 14.06
C ASN A 255 2.00 2.47 13.24
N HIS A 256 0.89 2.41 12.50
CA HIS A 256 0.53 1.21 11.71
C HIS A 256 1.42 0.99 10.48
N THR A 257 2.01 2.02 9.88
CA THR A 257 2.88 1.85 8.69
C THR A 257 4.04 0.89 8.98
N TYR A 258 4.67 1.02 10.16
CA TYR A 258 5.72 0.11 10.61
C TYR A 258 5.20 -1.32 10.83
N ARG A 259 3.96 -1.47 11.31
CA ARG A 259 3.33 -2.80 11.47
C ARG A 259 3.07 -3.48 10.12
N PHE A 260 2.64 -2.72 9.11
CA PHE A 260 2.50 -3.21 7.74
C PHE A 260 3.86 -3.65 7.17
N ALA A 261 4.89 -2.81 7.29
CA ALA A 261 6.24 -3.13 6.85
C ALA A 261 6.77 -4.42 7.49
N ARG A 262 6.60 -4.56 8.82
CA ARG A 262 7.00 -5.74 9.58
C ARG A 262 6.23 -6.98 9.15
N ARG A 263 4.92 -6.88 8.95
CA ARG A 263 4.10 -8.00 8.47
C ARG A 263 4.55 -8.44 7.08
N ALA A 264 4.71 -7.51 6.13
CA ALA A 264 5.18 -7.85 4.79
C ALA A 264 6.54 -8.59 4.84
N GLN A 265 7.50 -8.06 5.62
CA GLN A 265 8.80 -8.71 5.78
C GLN A 265 8.69 -10.13 6.37
N GLN A 266 7.80 -10.35 7.34
CA GLN A 266 7.54 -11.67 7.94
C GLN A 266 6.93 -12.66 6.95
N GLU A 267 6.06 -12.20 6.05
CA GLU A 267 5.45 -13.03 5.00
C GLU A 267 6.38 -13.21 3.78
N GLY A 268 7.65 -12.77 3.86
CA GLY A 268 8.62 -12.85 2.74
C GLY A 268 8.31 -11.90 1.57
N MET A 269 7.30 -11.05 1.72
CA MET A 269 6.82 -10.09 0.74
C MET A 269 7.85 -8.97 0.52
N PRO A 270 8.23 -8.67 -0.73
CA PRO A 270 8.99 -7.47 -1.04
C PRO A 270 8.21 -6.23 -0.61
N VAL A 271 8.84 -5.38 0.20
CA VAL A 271 8.22 -4.20 0.78
C VAL A 271 9.11 -2.98 0.62
N ILE A 272 8.49 -1.86 0.25
CA ILE A 272 9.06 -0.51 0.37
C ILE A 272 8.03 0.30 1.16
N ASP A 273 8.35 0.94 2.28
CA ASP A 273 9.64 0.91 2.96
C ASP A 273 9.76 -0.30 3.88
N ASP A 274 10.94 -0.93 3.87
CA ASP A 274 11.19 -2.03 4.79
C ASP A 274 11.45 -1.51 6.22
N PRO A 275 11.18 -2.32 7.25
CA PRO A 275 11.30 -1.89 8.65
C PRO A 275 12.68 -1.35 9.04
N LEU A 276 13.75 -1.89 8.47
CA LEU A 276 15.10 -1.47 8.80
C LEU A 276 15.39 -0.10 8.19
N SER A 277 14.99 0.13 6.94
CA SER A 277 15.06 1.45 6.30
C SER A 277 14.32 2.52 7.09
N MET A 278 13.08 2.24 7.52
CA MET A 278 12.30 3.18 8.34
C MET A 278 13.07 3.59 9.61
N ILE A 279 13.59 2.61 10.38
CA ILE A 279 14.37 2.89 11.61
C ILE A 279 15.62 3.72 11.32
N ARG A 280 16.35 3.37 10.25
CA ARG A 280 17.62 4.02 9.91
C ARG A 280 17.43 5.45 9.44
N CYS A 281 16.38 5.74 8.67
CA CYS A 281 16.10 7.06 8.13
C CYS A 281 15.49 8.01 9.19
N THR A 282 14.69 7.51 10.13
CA THR A 282 14.08 8.36 11.17
C THR A 282 15.13 8.94 12.14
N ASN A 283 16.20 8.20 12.45
CA ASN A 283 17.19 8.63 13.42
C ASN A 283 18.35 9.42 12.79
N LYS A 284 18.32 10.75 12.92
CA LYS A 284 19.34 11.66 12.37
C LYS A 284 20.74 11.48 12.98
N VAL A 285 20.84 11.02 14.23
CA VAL A 285 22.14 10.74 14.88
C VAL A 285 22.78 9.53 14.22
N TYR A 286 22.00 8.44 14.13
CA TYR A 286 22.42 7.22 13.46
C TYR A 286 22.80 7.48 12.00
N LEU A 287 21.99 8.27 11.29
CA LEU A 287 22.28 8.65 9.91
C LEU A 287 23.63 9.37 9.80
N ASN A 288 23.88 10.37 10.64
CA ASN A 288 25.13 11.13 10.63
C ASN A 288 26.35 10.24 10.92
N GLU A 289 26.27 9.36 11.93
CA GLU A 289 27.35 8.41 12.24
C GLU A 289 27.59 7.42 11.10
N LEU A 290 26.52 6.87 10.52
CA LEU A 290 26.59 5.92 9.42
C LEU A 290 27.21 6.55 8.16
N MET A 291 26.85 7.80 7.84
CA MET A 291 27.45 8.53 6.72
C MET A 291 28.93 8.83 6.98
N ALA A 292 29.27 9.30 8.19
CA ALA A 292 30.66 9.57 8.56
C ALA A 292 31.54 8.31 8.48
N TYR A 293 31.04 7.18 9.01
CA TYR A 293 31.73 5.88 8.95
C TYR A 293 32.02 5.45 7.50
N ASN A 294 31.04 5.62 6.60
CA ASN A 294 31.16 5.28 5.19
C ASN A 294 31.85 6.37 4.33
N LYS A 295 32.38 7.42 4.97
CA LYS A 295 33.02 8.57 4.29
C LYS A 295 32.10 9.21 3.25
N VAL A 296 30.81 9.30 3.55
CA VAL A 296 29.84 10.09 2.80
C VAL A 296 29.91 11.52 3.35
N PRO A 297 30.16 12.54 2.53
CA PRO A 297 30.26 13.91 3.02
C PRO A 297 28.93 14.37 3.61
N VAL A 298 28.97 14.79 4.88
CA VAL A 298 27.88 15.44 5.60
C VAL A 298 28.40 16.77 6.14
N PRO A 299 27.56 17.77 6.41
CA PRO A 299 28.01 18.98 7.07
C PRO A 299 28.63 18.62 8.45
N PRO A 300 29.63 19.38 8.93
CA PRO A 300 30.13 19.21 10.28
C PRO A 300 28.99 19.22 11.31
N THR A 301 28.98 18.23 12.19
CA THR A 301 27.88 17.96 13.13
C THR A 301 28.45 17.69 14.52
N VAL A 302 27.83 18.26 15.55
CA VAL A 302 28.14 18.05 16.97
C VAL A 302 26.87 17.61 17.68
N MET A 303 26.97 16.53 18.47
CA MET A 303 25.87 16.06 19.31
C MET A 303 25.86 16.86 20.61
N ILE A 304 24.67 17.25 21.07
CA ILE A 304 24.48 18.03 22.29
C ILE A 304 23.60 17.19 23.22
N ALA A 305 24.19 16.67 24.30
CA ALA A 305 23.51 15.96 25.38
C ALA A 305 23.34 16.84 26.62
N GLY A 306 24.03 17.99 26.68
CA GLY A 306 23.89 18.94 27.76
C GLY A 306 24.49 20.31 27.45
N THR A 307 24.37 21.23 28.40
CA THR A 307 24.85 22.61 28.25
C THR A 307 26.37 22.71 28.09
N SER A 308 27.13 21.71 28.55
CA SER A 308 28.58 21.62 28.36
C SER A 308 29.02 21.47 26.90
N ASP A 309 28.15 20.94 26.05
CA ASP A 309 28.47 20.66 24.64
C ASP A 309 28.27 21.89 23.74
N LEU A 310 27.58 22.92 24.25
CA LEU A 310 27.22 24.12 23.48
C LEU A 310 28.45 24.93 23.07
N GLU A 311 29.44 25.06 23.97
CA GLU A 311 30.68 25.78 23.66
C GLU A 311 31.48 25.05 22.58
N LEU A 312 31.57 23.72 22.68
CA LEU A 312 32.21 22.89 21.67
C LEU A 312 31.51 23.03 20.31
N ALA A 313 30.18 22.99 20.29
CA ALA A 313 29.40 23.19 19.07
C ALA A 313 29.66 24.56 18.44
N ALA A 314 29.66 25.63 19.25
CA ALA A 314 29.91 26.99 18.78
C ALA A 314 31.32 27.17 18.19
N GLN A 315 32.34 26.62 18.86
CA GLN A 315 33.73 26.69 18.40
C GLN A 315 33.98 25.86 17.13
N THR A 316 33.37 24.67 17.06
CA THR A 316 33.59 23.73 15.95
C THR A 316 32.82 24.12 14.69
N LEU A 317 31.58 24.59 14.84
CA LEU A 317 30.67 24.81 13.72
C LEU A 317 30.67 26.27 13.25
N GLY A 318 30.93 27.21 14.16
CA GLY A 318 30.72 28.64 13.94
C GLY A 318 29.23 29.00 13.79
N PHE A 319 28.95 30.30 13.62
CA PHE A 319 27.60 30.80 13.38
C PHE A 319 27.44 31.36 11.96
N PRO A 320 26.22 31.29 11.37
CA PRO A 320 25.04 30.62 11.92
C PRO A 320 25.18 29.09 11.88
N LEU A 321 24.49 28.39 12.78
CA LEU A 321 24.38 26.93 12.77
C LEU A 321 22.92 26.49 12.85
N VAL A 322 22.66 25.22 12.58
CA VAL A 322 21.32 24.63 12.60
C VAL A 322 21.23 23.65 13.77
N LEU A 323 20.26 23.84 14.64
CA LEU A 323 19.92 22.93 15.73
C LEU A 323 18.73 22.07 15.32
N LYS A 324 18.82 20.75 15.56
CA LYS A 324 17.83 19.74 15.18
C LYS A 324 17.49 18.78 16.32
N ILE A 325 16.22 18.39 16.43
CA ILE A 325 15.77 17.27 17.27
C ILE A 325 15.89 15.96 16.45
N PRO A 326 16.56 14.90 16.97
CA PRO A 326 16.80 13.66 16.24
C PRO A 326 15.55 13.02 15.64
N ASP A 327 14.48 12.87 16.42
CA ASP A 327 13.25 12.12 16.08
C ASP A 327 12.12 13.02 15.53
N SER A 328 12.46 14.23 15.04
CA SER A 328 11.45 15.15 14.51
C SER A 328 11.26 14.99 12.98
N SER A 329 10.00 14.89 12.55
CA SER A 329 9.57 14.98 11.15
C SER A 329 9.04 16.40 10.81
N PHE A 330 9.02 16.77 9.52
CA PHE A 330 8.35 17.97 8.99
C PHE A 330 8.80 19.33 9.57
N SER A 331 10.10 19.57 9.69
CA SER A 331 10.68 20.90 10.01
C SER A 331 10.33 21.53 11.36
N ARG A 332 9.50 20.89 12.20
CA ARG A 332 9.11 21.42 13.54
C ARG A 332 10.26 21.45 14.54
N GLY A 333 11.22 20.54 14.40
CA GLY A 333 12.39 20.42 15.27
C GLY A 333 13.69 20.87 14.60
N VAL A 334 13.67 21.87 13.70
CA VAL A 334 14.86 22.37 13.01
C VAL A 334 14.87 23.90 13.01
N LYS A 335 15.86 24.53 13.67
CA LYS A 335 16.00 26.00 13.70
C LYS A 335 17.44 26.43 13.43
N LYS A 336 17.58 27.61 12.82
CA LYS A 336 18.87 28.26 12.60
C LYS A 336 19.15 29.24 13.74
N CYS A 337 20.28 29.09 14.40
CA CYS A 337 20.77 29.97 15.46
C CYS A 337 21.84 30.90 14.88
N ALA A 338 21.68 32.21 15.07
CA ALA A 338 22.60 33.22 14.55
C ALA A 338 23.77 33.53 15.51
N ASN A 339 23.64 33.17 16.78
CA ASN A 339 24.65 33.43 17.82
C ASN A 339 24.51 32.43 19.00
N PHE A 340 25.45 32.51 19.94
CA PHE A 340 25.53 31.60 21.09
C PHE A 340 24.34 31.70 22.04
N GLU A 341 23.82 32.90 22.29
CA GLU A 341 22.66 33.08 23.16
C GLU A 341 21.42 32.41 22.58
N GLU A 342 21.17 32.58 21.27
CA GLU A 342 20.07 31.88 20.58
C GLU A 342 20.22 30.35 20.64
N LEU A 343 21.45 29.84 20.46
CA LEU A 343 21.72 28.41 20.60
C LEU A 343 21.43 27.93 22.02
N LYS A 344 21.92 28.64 23.03
CA LYS A 344 21.79 28.27 24.43
C LYS A 344 20.33 28.27 24.88
N THR A 345 19.58 29.32 24.55
CA THR A 345 18.16 29.41 24.89
C THR A 345 17.39 28.26 24.26
N LEU A 346 17.58 28.03 22.96
CA LEU A 346 16.84 27.00 22.24
C LEU A 346 17.23 25.58 22.65
N ALA A 347 18.52 25.31 22.84
CA ALA A 347 18.98 24.00 23.28
C ALA A 347 18.51 23.68 24.70
N THR A 348 18.48 24.67 25.60
CA THR A 348 17.95 24.47 26.95
C THR A 348 16.47 24.11 26.91
N GLU A 349 15.67 24.86 26.13
CA GLU A 349 14.23 24.58 25.95
C GLU A 349 14.01 23.17 25.37
N TRP A 350 14.74 22.80 24.31
CA TRP A 350 14.51 21.52 23.63
C TRP A 350 15.07 20.31 24.39
N LEU A 351 16.07 20.50 25.27
CA LEU A 351 16.56 19.44 26.14
C LEU A 351 15.61 19.11 27.31
N GLU A 352 14.58 19.94 27.56
CA GLU A 352 13.52 19.59 28.52
C GLU A 352 12.64 18.44 27.99
N ASP A 353 12.48 18.36 26.67
CA ASP A 353 11.61 17.38 25.99
C ASP A 353 12.39 16.28 25.24
N SER A 354 13.72 16.39 25.11
CA SER A 354 14.58 15.47 24.36
C SER A 354 15.93 15.26 25.04
N ASP A 355 16.37 14.02 25.21
CA ASP A 355 17.67 13.72 25.84
C ASP A 355 18.89 14.11 24.97
N LEU A 356 18.66 14.37 23.68
CA LEU A 356 19.74 14.60 22.71
C LEU A 356 19.31 15.56 21.61
N LEU A 357 20.23 16.43 21.20
CA LEU A 357 20.09 17.36 20.07
C LEU A 357 21.27 17.23 19.10
N ILE A 358 21.08 17.72 17.88
CA ILE A 358 22.09 17.74 16.83
C ILE A 358 22.33 19.19 16.40
N ALA A 359 23.54 19.71 16.61
CA ALA A 359 23.97 20.96 15.99
C ALA A 359 24.78 20.67 14.73
N GLN A 360 24.49 21.39 13.66
CA GLN A 360 25.09 21.16 12.35
C GLN A 360 25.47 22.50 11.71
N LYS A 361 26.64 22.54 11.04
CA LYS A 361 27.08 23.72 10.30
C LYS A 361 26.05 24.13 9.26
N PHE A 362 25.67 25.40 9.24
CA PHE A 362 24.78 25.92 8.22
C PHE A 362 25.52 26.01 6.87
N ILE A 363 24.96 25.37 5.84
CA ILE A 363 25.47 25.43 4.47
C ILE A 363 24.51 26.29 3.63
N PRO A 364 24.90 27.51 3.22
CA PRO A 364 24.07 28.35 2.38
C PRO A 364 24.08 27.85 0.93
N THR A 365 22.89 27.61 0.38
CA THR A 365 22.68 27.24 -1.03
C THR A 365 21.46 27.97 -1.57
N GLU A 366 21.43 28.20 -2.89
CA GLU A 366 20.28 28.80 -3.58
C GLU A 366 19.15 27.77 -3.83
N TYR A 367 19.51 26.49 -3.85
CA TYR A 367 18.63 25.36 -4.08
C TYR A 367 19.18 24.13 -3.35
N ASP A 368 18.31 23.16 -3.12
CA ASP A 368 18.66 21.85 -2.58
C ASP A 368 18.35 20.78 -3.63
N TRP A 369 19.31 19.89 -3.87
CA TRP A 369 19.11 18.71 -4.71
C TRP A 369 18.33 17.67 -3.92
N ARG A 370 17.33 17.06 -4.55
CA ARG A 370 16.81 15.76 -4.14
C ARG A 370 17.07 14.75 -5.23
N VAL A 371 17.77 13.68 -4.88
CA VAL A 371 18.00 12.54 -5.76
C VAL A 371 17.24 11.34 -5.21
N GLY A 372 16.28 10.85 -5.98
CA GLY A 372 15.64 9.56 -5.72
C GLY A 372 16.60 8.43 -6.05
N VAL A 373 16.74 7.45 -5.17
CA VAL A 373 17.56 6.25 -5.35
C VAL A 373 16.70 5.03 -5.05
N LEU A 374 16.71 4.04 -5.94
CA LEU A 374 15.95 2.80 -5.80
C LEU A 374 16.88 1.61 -6.03
N GLY A 375 16.94 0.67 -5.09
CA GLY A 375 17.79 -0.53 -5.26
C GLY A 375 19.29 -0.19 -5.37
N GLY A 376 19.72 0.93 -4.77
CA GLY A 376 21.08 1.41 -4.90
C GLY A 376 21.45 1.94 -6.30
N GLN A 377 20.45 2.30 -7.12
CA GLN A 377 20.61 2.94 -8.43
C GLN A 377 19.84 4.27 -8.46
N PRO A 378 20.36 5.32 -9.11
CA PRO A 378 19.66 6.61 -9.17
C PRO A 378 18.36 6.47 -9.97
N LEU A 379 17.28 7.11 -9.51
CA LEU A 379 15.93 6.99 -10.05
C LEU A 379 15.44 8.30 -10.68
N PHE A 380 15.59 9.41 -9.97
CA PHE A 380 15.25 10.75 -10.45
C PHE A 380 16.10 11.83 -9.77
N ALA A 381 16.11 13.04 -10.31
CA ALA A 381 16.77 14.20 -9.69
C ALA A 381 15.96 15.49 -9.89
N VAL A 382 15.79 16.25 -8.81
CA VAL A 382 15.08 17.53 -8.83
C VAL A 382 15.79 18.57 -7.95
N HIS A 383 15.52 19.84 -8.23
CA HIS A 383 15.73 20.95 -7.28
C HIS A 383 14.42 21.33 -6.65
N TYR A 384 14.39 21.41 -5.33
CA TYR A 384 13.39 22.20 -4.64
C TYR A 384 13.93 23.63 -4.52
N LEU A 385 13.21 24.58 -5.11
CA LEU A 385 13.54 25.99 -4.96
C LEU A 385 13.06 26.48 -3.58
N MET A 386 13.82 27.39 -2.99
CA MET A 386 13.46 27.95 -1.68
C MET A 386 12.27 28.92 -1.81
N ALA A 387 11.32 28.87 -0.88
CA ALA A 387 10.23 29.83 -0.82
C ALA A 387 10.79 31.26 -0.66
N LYS A 388 10.18 32.27 -1.31
CA LYS A 388 10.69 33.65 -1.30
C LYS A 388 10.84 34.14 0.15
N LYS A 389 12.08 34.46 0.55
CA LYS A 389 12.50 34.93 1.90
C LYS A 389 12.53 33.86 3.01
N HIS A 390 12.59 32.57 2.69
CA HIS A 390 12.71 31.51 3.69
C HIS A 390 13.82 30.51 3.34
N TRP A 391 14.62 30.10 4.33
CA TRP A 391 15.73 29.14 4.16
C TRP A 391 15.28 27.68 4.32
N GLN A 392 13.98 27.42 4.49
CA GLN A 392 13.37 26.09 4.49
C GLN A 392 12.40 25.98 3.31
N ILE A 393 12.28 24.77 2.75
CA ILE A 393 11.47 24.43 1.57
C ILE A 393 9.95 24.55 1.85
N VAL A 394 9.54 24.42 3.12
CA VAL A 394 8.13 24.56 3.57
C VAL A 394 8.04 25.54 4.73
N ASN A 395 7.17 26.55 4.62
CA ASN A 395 6.87 27.47 5.72
C ASN A 395 5.47 27.18 6.27
N HIS A 396 5.38 26.58 7.45
CA HIS A 396 4.13 26.46 8.20
C HIS A 396 3.86 27.74 8.99
N LYS A 397 3.52 28.85 8.30
CA LYS A 397 2.89 29.98 9.00
C LYS A 397 1.46 29.62 9.35
N ALA A 398 1.08 29.88 10.59
CA ALA A 398 -0.31 29.86 11.05
C ALA A 398 -1.17 30.72 10.11
N ASN A 399 -2.24 30.13 9.57
CA ASN A 399 -3.30 30.72 8.73
C ASN A 399 -3.04 30.92 7.22
N GLY A 400 -2.26 30.05 6.55
CA GLY A 400 -2.21 30.06 5.08
C GLY A 400 -1.73 28.76 4.46
N LYS A 401 -2.18 28.47 3.22
CA LYS A 401 -1.69 27.33 2.42
C LYS A 401 -0.16 27.35 2.35
N PRO A 402 0.53 26.20 2.47
CA PRO A 402 1.98 26.15 2.42
C PRO A 402 2.50 26.70 1.08
N ASP A 403 3.34 27.73 1.14
CA ASP A 403 4.03 28.31 0.00
C ASP A 403 5.26 27.44 -0.31
N GLN A 404 5.08 26.38 -1.09
CA GLN A 404 6.17 25.53 -1.58
C GLN A 404 6.84 26.26 -2.76
N GLY A 405 8.17 26.42 -2.73
CA GLY A 405 8.90 26.91 -3.90
C GLY A 405 8.77 25.94 -5.08
N GLY A 406 8.90 26.46 -6.32
CA GLY A 406 8.75 25.63 -7.51
C GLY A 406 9.76 24.48 -7.57
N ILE A 407 9.40 23.36 -8.19
CA ILE A 407 10.33 22.28 -8.48
C ILE A 407 10.93 22.48 -9.87
N LYS A 408 12.25 22.36 -9.99
CA LYS A 408 12.94 22.25 -11.27
C LYS A 408 13.41 20.82 -11.45
N THR A 409 13.02 20.20 -12.56
CA THR A 409 13.25 18.79 -12.84
C THR A 409 14.44 18.64 -13.79
N PHE A 410 15.19 17.54 -13.63
CA PHE A 410 16.37 17.24 -14.44
C PHE A 410 16.32 15.77 -14.86
N THR A 411 16.86 15.46 -16.04
CA THR A 411 17.23 14.07 -16.31
C THR A 411 18.46 13.71 -15.46
N LEU A 412 18.62 12.43 -15.15
CA LEU A 412 19.80 11.90 -14.46
C LEU A 412 21.09 12.20 -15.24
N LYS A 413 20.98 12.29 -16.58
CA LYS A 413 22.11 12.65 -17.47
C LYS A 413 22.51 14.11 -17.36
N GLU A 414 21.57 15.02 -17.15
CA GLU A 414 21.83 16.46 -16.96
C GLU A 414 22.27 16.79 -15.53
N THR A 415 21.99 15.89 -14.60
CA THR A 415 22.36 16.05 -13.19
C THR A 415 23.88 15.86 -13.05
N PRO A 416 24.59 16.72 -12.30
CA PRO A 416 26.03 16.57 -12.11
C PRO A 416 26.38 15.20 -11.50
N ALA A 417 27.34 14.50 -12.12
CA ALA A 417 27.66 13.12 -11.77
C ALA A 417 28.04 12.95 -10.29
N HIS A 418 28.82 13.90 -9.74
CA HIS A 418 29.24 13.87 -8.34
C HIS A 418 28.08 14.02 -7.34
N VAL A 419 26.99 14.70 -7.72
CA VAL A 419 25.76 14.78 -6.91
C VAL A 419 25.07 13.42 -6.88
N VAL A 420 24.87 12.80 -8.06
CA VAL A 420 24.23 11.49 -8.19
C VAL A 420 25.02 10.40 -7.49
N GLU A 421 26.34 10.36 -7.69
CA GLU A 421 27.24 9.38 -7.07
C GLU A 421 27.22 9.51 -5.54
N THR A 422 27.24 10.73 -5.01
CA THR A 422 27.17 10.98 -3.57
C THR A 422 25.83 10.52 -2.99
N ALA A 423 24.73 10.81 -3.68
CA ALA A 423 23.39 10.38 -3.28
C ALA A 423 23.26 8.85 -3.26
N VAL A 424 23.70 8.19 -4.33
CA VAL A 424 23.67 6.72 -4.43
C VAL A 424 24.55 6.09 -3.36
N LYS A 425 25.73 6.65 -3.07
CA LYS A 425 26.60 6.19 -1.98
C LYS A 425 25.89 6.29 -0.63
N ALA A 426 25.20 7.40 -0.36
CA ALA A 426 24.45 7.60 0.88
C ALA A 426 23.30 6.59 1.03
N ALA A 427 22.47 6.44 0.01
CA ALA A 427 21.35 5.50 0.02
C ALA A 427 21.79 4.04 0.22
N ARG A 428 22.90 3.62 -0.40
CA ARG A 428 23.47 2.26 -0.21
C ARG A 428 23.94 1.97 1.20
N CYS A 429 24.23 3.00 2.02
CA CYS A 429 24.50 2.80 3.45
C CYS A 429 23.25 2.36 4.20
N ILE A 430 22.06 2.79 3.74
CA ILE A 430 20.77 2.47 4.37
C ILE A 430 20.27 1.09 3.93
N GLY A 431 20.22 0.84 2.62
CA GLY A 431 19.69 -0.42 2.10
C GLY A 431 19.43 -0.37 0.60
N ASP A 432 18.49 -1.19 0.15
CA ASP A 432 18.14 -1.37 -1.25
C ASP A 432 16.68 -0.97 -1.57
N GLY A 433 16.02 -0.22 -0.68
CA GLY A 433 14.66 0.32 -0.87
C GLY A 433 14.60 1.52 -1.83
N LEU A 434 13.56 2.34 -1.66
CA LEU A 434 13.43 3.66 -2.27
C LEU A 434 13.93 4.69 -1.24
N TYR A 435 14.73 5.66 -1.67
CA TYR A 435 15.22 6.71 -0.80
C TYR A 435 15.23 8.05 -1.53
N GLY A 436 14.88 9.13 -0.83
CA GLY A 436 15.14 10.50 -1.30
C GLY A 436 16.30 11.09 -0.53
N VAL A 437 17.40 11.35 -1.22
CA VAL A 437 18.59 11.93 -0.61
C VAL A 437 18.60 13.42 -0.88
N ASP A 438 18.62 14.21 0.19
CA ASP A 438 18.70 15.67 0.14
C ASP A 438 20.15 16.12 0.22
N LEU A 439 20.61 16.88 -0.78
CA LEU A 439 22.00 17.31 -0.89
C LEU A 439 22.10 18.82 -1.09
N LYS A 440 23.15 19.39 -0.49
CA LYS A 440 23.61 20.75 -0.75
C LYS A 440 24.90 20.72 -1.55
N GLU A 441 24.94 21.49 -2.61
CA GLU A 441 26.11 21.66 -3.47
C GLU A 441 26.75 23.03 -3.22
N THR A 442 28.04 23.02 -2.91
CA THR A 442 28.85 24.24 -2.76
C THR A 442 30.14 24.12 -3.56
N LYS A 443 30.95 25.19 -3.55
CA LYS A 443 32.30 25.18 -4.13
C LYS A 443 33.23 24.16 -3.46
N ASP A 444 32.96 23.80 -2.20
CA ASP A 444 33.77 22.88 -1.40
C ASP A 444 33.35 21.41 -1.60
N GLY A 445 32.23 21.16 -2.30
CA GLY A 445 31.73 19.83 -2.60
C GLY A 445 30.23 19.67 -2.38
N VAL A 446 29.78 18.41 -2.41
CA VAL A 446 28.39 18.03 -2.18
C VAL A 446 28.26 17.38 -0.81
N PHE A 447 27.29 17.83 -0.03
CA PHE A 447 27.04 17.37 1.33
C PHE A 447 25.63 16.80 1.44
N VAL A 448 25.53 15.58 1.98
CA VAL A 448 24.25 14.93 2.28
C VAL A 448 23.68 15.55 3.55
N ILE A 449 22.44 16.00 3.47
CA ILE A 449 21.72 16.65 4.56
C ILE A 449 20.80 15.65 5.26
N GLU A 450 20.08 14.84 4.49
CA GLU A 450 19.11 13.87 4.99
C GLU A 450 18.90 12.75 3.97
N VAL A 451 18.51 11.57 4.44
CA VAL A 451 18.01 10.48 3.60
C VAL A 451 16.64 10.10 4.12
N ASN A 452 15.64 10.19 3.26
CA ASN A 452 14.25 9.89 3.56
C ASN A 452 13.91 8.50 3.03
N ASP A 453 13.33 7.63 3.84
CA ASP A 453 12.79 6.32 3.43
C ASP A 453 11.57 6.48 2.51
N ASN A 454 10.65 7.39 2.83
CA ASN A 454 9.44 7.58 2.03
C ASN A 454 9.41 8.93 1.29
N PRO A 455 10.28 9.15 0.29
CA PRO A 455 10.37 10.44 -0.40
C PRO A 455 9.14 10.72 -1.25
N ASN A 456 8.93 11.99 -1.59
CA ASN A 456 7.92 12.34 -2.59
C ASN A 456 8.19 11.66 -3.94
N LEU A 457 7.13 11.23 -4.59
CA LEU A 457 7.18 10.63 -5.91
C LEU A 457 5.85 10.88 -6.63
N ASP A 458 5.80 11.98 -7.36
CA ASP A 458 4.59 12.42 -8.05
C ASP A 458 4.77 12.56 -9.57
N HIS A 459 3.70 12.21 -10.27
CA HIS A 459 3.65 12.34 -11.72
C HIS A 459 3.55 13.81 -12.12
N GLY A 460 4.42 14.24 -13.02
CA GLY A 460 4.56 15.65 -13.43
C GLY A 460 5.52 16.45 -12.55
N TRP A 461 6.16 15.82 -11.57
CA TRP A 461 7.14 16.43 -10.69
C TRP A 461 8.42 15.58 -10.69
N GLU A 462 8.63 14.72 -9.69
CA GLU A 462 9.86 13.90 -9.56
C GLU A 462 10.10 13.00 -10.76
N ASP A 463 9.05 12.49 -11.40
CA ASP A 463 9.21 11.65 -12.58
C ASP A 463 9.50 12.43 -13.87
N SER A 464 9.35 13.75 -13.93
CA SER A 464 9.32 14.50 -15.20
C SER A 464 10.59 14.37 -16.05
N GLY A 465 11.75 14.20 -15.40
CA GLY A 465 13.04 14.05 -16.08
C GLY A 465 13.11 12.74 -16.87
N GLU A 466 12.85 11.62 -16.21
CA GLU A 466 12.96 10.26 -16.77
C GLU A 466 11.60 9.70 -17.27
N LYS A 467 10.51 10.41 -17.03
CA LYS A 467 9.11 10.10 -17.38
C LYS A 467 8.69 8.72 -16.87
N ASP A 468 8.00 7.94 -17.72
CA ASP A 468 7.51 6.59 -17.43
C ASP A 468 8.60 5.65 -16.88
N GLU A 469 9.88 5.89 -17.19
CA GLU A 469 11.00 5.03 -16.78
C GLU A 469 11.12 4.93 -15.26
N VAL A 470 10.80 5.99 -14.52
CA VAL A 470 10.77 5.98 -13.05
C VAL A 470 9.84 4.90 -12.52
N TRP A 471 8.63 4.84 -13.08
CA TRP A 471 7.58 3.91 -12.69
C TRP A 471 7.83 2.49 -13.21
N VAL A 472 8.43 2.36 -14.39
CA VAL A 472 8.90 1.07 -14.93
C VAL A 472 9.93 0.46 -13.99
N ARG A 473 10.94 1.24 -13.58
CA ARG A 473 12.00 0.78 -12.67
C ARG A 473 11.49 0.48 -11.26
N LEU A 474 10.54 1.28 -10.76
CA LEU A 474 9.83 0.97 -9.51
C LEU A 474 9.14 -0.39 -9.58
N THR A 475 8.42 -0.66 -10.67
CA THR A 475 7.74 -1.94 -10.86
C THR A 475 8.73 -3.09 -11.01
N GLN A 476 9.79 -2.91 -11.79
CA GLN A 476 10.86 -3.89 -11.98
C GLN A 476 11.51 -4.27 -10.66
N TRP A 477 11.77 -3.30 -9.76
CA TRP A 477 12.38 -3.57 -8.47
C TRP A 477 11.60 -4.59 -7.63
N PHE A 478 10.26 -4.53 -7.67
CA PHE A 478 9.39 -5.51 -7.01
C PHE A 478 9.41 -6.84 -7.76
N LEU A 479 9.24 -6.83 -9.09
CA LEU A 479 9.24 -8.02 -9.93
C LEU A 479 10.53 -8.85 -9.79
N GLU A 480 11.69 -8.20 -9.79
CA GLU A 480 12.99 -8.84 -9.60
C GLU A 480 13.11 -9.54 -8.24
N ARG A 481 12.43 -9.05 -7.21
CA ARG A 481 12.43 -9.67 -5.87
C ARG A 481 11.43 -10.82 -5.76
N LEU A 482 10.33 -10.76 -6.50
CA LEU A 482 9.36 -11.84 -6.61
C LEU A 482 9.88 -13.01 -7.48
N ASP A 483 10.64 -12.70 -8.52
CA ASP A 483 11.15 -13.69 -9.48
C ASP A 483 12.44 -14.40 -9.01
N ARG A 484 12.98 -14.01 -7.84
CA ARG A 484 14.16 -14.68 -7.25
C ARG A 484 13.80 -16.09 -6.78
N PRO A 485 14.49 -17.15 -7.27
CA PRO A 485 14.26 -18.50 -6.77
C PRO A 485 14.70 -18.63 -5.30
N GLY A 486 13.81 -19.11 -4.43
CA GLY A 486 14.15 -19.59 -3.07
C GLY A 486 13.96 -18.60 -1.92
N ARG A 487 12.72 -18.17 -1.67
CA ARG A 487 12.28 -17.73 -0.34
C ARG A 487 11.31 -18.73 0.25
#